data_AF-W2SUT1-F1
#
_entry.id   AF-W2SUT1-F1
#
_cell.length_a   1.000
_cell.length_b   1.000
_cell.length_c   1.000
_cell.angle_alpha   90.00
_cell.angle_beta   90.00
_cell.angle_gamma   90.00
#
_symmetry.space_group_name_H-M   'P 1'
#
loop_
_entity.id
_entity.type
_entity.pdbx_description
1 polymer ?
#
loop_
_entity_poly.entity_id
_entity_poly.type
_entity_poly.pdbx_seq_one_letter_code
_entity_poly.pdbx_strand_id
1 'polypeptide(L)'
;MFRGKENALMPNWKWLPVGYHGRASSIIVSGTPVRRPRGQLKPEGATEPTYGPSRLLDFELEMAFFVGGPATQLGQPIPIEKTEDHIFGMVLMNDWSGRRRNGGRGVVSFPGLEEYDWANFLKKKNQHL
;
A
#
# COMPACT_ATOMS: atom_id res chain seq x y z
N MET A 1 -3.15 -17.32 -10.54
CA MET A 1 -2.31 -16.10 -10.47
C MET A 1 -2.03 -15.59 -11.88
N PHE A 2 -1.71 -14.30 -12.04
CA PHE A 2 -1.91 -13.53 -13.27
C PHE A 2 -1.11 -13.94 -14.54
N ARG A 3 0.15 -14.38 -14.42
CA ARG A 3 1.05 -14.55 -15.59
C ARG A 3 1.69 -15.94 -15.71
N GLY A 4 1.23 -16.91 -14.92
CA GLY A 4 1.86 -18.22 -14.82
C GLY A 4 3.19 -18.19 -14.06
N LYS A 5 3.78 -19.37 -13.85
CA LYS A 5 5.00 -19.54 -13.04
C LYS A 5 6.24 -18.94 -13.73
N GLU A 6 6.36 -19.16 -15.04
CA GLU A 6 7.53 -18.77 -15.83
C GLU A 6 7.70 -17.24 -15.93
N ASN A 7 6.59 -16.49 -15.87
CA ASN A 7 6.56 -15.03 -16.06
C ASN A 7 6.02 -14.30 -14.82
N ALA A 8 6.32 -14.82 -13.62
CA ALA A 8 5.79 -14.29 -12.37
C ALA A 8 6.19 -12.81 -12.14
N LEU A 9 7.45 -12.47 -12.43
CA LEU A 9 7.98 -11.12 -12.24
C LEU A 9 7.93 -10.32 -13.55
N MET A 10 7.60 -9.04 -13.45
CA MET A 10 7.84 -8.09 -14.54
C MET A 10 9.34 -7.83 -14.66
N PRO A 11 9.86 -7.50 -15.86
CA PRO A 11 11.29 -7.29 -16.07
C PRO A 11 11.91 -6.23 -15.15
N ASN A 12 11.16 -5.16 -14.80
CA ASN A 12 11.64 -4.05 -13.97
C ASN A 12 11.75 -4.38 -12.47
N TRP A 13 11.08 -5.43 -11.99
CA TRP A 13 10.95 -5.71 -10.55
C TRP A 13 12.29 -5.97 -9.87
N LYS A 14 13.29 -6.48 -10.60
CA LYS A 14 14.64 -6.75 -10.08
C LYS A 14 15.56 -5.52 -10.06
N TRP A 15 15.17 -4.43 -10.72
CA TRP A 15 16.06 -3.29 -10.99
C TRP A 15 15.66 -2.02 -10.24
N LEU A 16 14.40 -1.92 -9.81
CA LEU A 16 13.92 -0.80 -9.00
C LEU A 16 12.79 -1.23 -8.07
N PRO A 17 12.65 -0.58 -6.90
CA PRO A 17 11.52 -0.81 -6.00
C PRO A 17 10.25 -0.21 -6.61
N VAL A 18 9.47 -1.04 -7.32
CA VAL A 18 8.22 -0.58 -7.96
C VAL A 18 7.23 -0.19 -6.88
N GLY A 19 6.79 1.07 -6.90
CA GLY A 19 5.81 1.62 -5.96
C GLY A 19 4.81 2.55 -6.64
N TYR A 20 3.81 2.98 -5.88
CA TYR A 20 2.77 3.91 -6.33
C TYR A 20 2.36 4.84 -5.18
N HIS A 21 1.69 5.95 -5.48
CA HIS A 21 1.15 6.83 -4.43
C HIS A 21 -0.16 6.28 -3.86
N GLY A 22 -0.17 6.00 -2.56
CA GLY A 22 -1.36 5.63 -1.79
C GLY A 22 -2.30 6.82 -1.56
N ARG A 23 -3.28 6.65 -0.64
CA ARG A 23 -4.29 7.67 -0.35
C ARG A 23 -4.28 8.08 1.11
N ALA A 24 -3.55 9.16 1.40
CA ALA A 24 -3.38 9.66 2.77
C ALA A 24 -4.69 10.01 3.49
N SER A 25 -5.75 10.42 2.78
CA SER A 25 -7.02 10.85 3.40
C SER A 25 -7.79 9.75 4.11
N SER A 26 -7.42 8.49 3.90
CA SER A 26 -8.15 7.31 4.37
C SER A 26 -7.26 6.32 5.10
N ILE A 27 -6.10 6.83 5.53
CA ILE A 27 -5.29 6.27 6.60
C ILE A 27 -6.08 6.41 7.91
N ILE A 28 -6.27 5.30 8.61
CA ILE A 28 -7.00 5.22 9.88
C ILE A 28 -6.17 4.48 10.92
N VAL A 29 -6.46 4.74 12.20
CA VAL A 29 -5.77 4.08 13.33
C VAL A 29 -6.40 2.72 13.62
N SER A 30 -5.63 1.82 14.23
CA SER A 30 -6.07 0.47 14.53
C SER A 30 -7.32 0.44 15.41
N GLY A 31 -8.19 -0.53 15.11
CA GLY A 31 -9.48 -0.70 15.78
C GLY A 31 -10.60 0.14 15.15
N THR A 32 -10.28 1.01 14.17
CA THR A 32 -11.30 1.74 13.41
C THR A 32 -12.06 0.76 12.50
N PRO A 33 -13.40 0.64 12.62
CA PRO A 33 -14.15 -0.29 11.79
C PRO A 33 -14.07 0.05 10.28
N VAL A 34 -13.65 -0.92 9.49
CA VAL A 34 -13.58 -0.79 8.02
C VAL A 34 -14.86 -1.30 7.37
N ARG A 35 -15.58 -0.41 6.69
CA ARG A 35 -16.80 -0.77 5.96
C ARG A 35 -16.43 -1.39 4.61
N ARG A 36 -17.02 -2.56 4.32
CA ARG A 36 -16.90 -3.21 3.00
C ARG A 36 -17.23 -2.22 1.87
N PRO A 37 -16.30 -1.98 0.95
CA PRO A 37 -16.50 -1.01 -0.10
C PRO A 37 -17.50 -1.52 -1.15
N ARG A 38 -18.18 -0.59 -1.81
CA ARG A 38 -19.11 -0.85 -2.91
C ARG A 38 -18.58 -0.18 -4.17
N GLY A 39 -18.72 -0.83 -5.31
CA GLY A 39 -18.24 -0.29 -6.58
C GLY A 39 -18.79 -1.05 -7.76
N GLN A 40 -18.31 -0.70 -8.95
CA GLN A 40 -18.59 -1.45 -10.16
C GLN A 40 -17.94 -2.85 -10.09
N LEU A 41 -18.55 -3.84 -10.71
CA LEU A 41 -18.08 -5.22 -10.76
C LEU A 41 -18.40 -5.74 -12.15
N LYS A 42 -17.41 -6.32 -12.84
CA LYS A 42 -17.64 -7.02 -14.11
C LYS A 42 -17.28 -8.49 -13.93
N PRO A 43 -18.26 -9.36 -13.59
CA PRO A 43 -18.03 -10.79 -13.50
C PRO A 43 -17.50 -11.37 -14.81
N GLU A 44 -16.83 -12.51 -14.73
CA GLU A 44 -16.41 -13.26 -15.90
C GLU A 44 -17.62 -13.60 -16.79
N GLY A 45 -17.47 -13.40 -18.10
CA GLY A 45 -18.56 -13.61 -19.07
C GLY A 45 -19.62 -12.51 -19.11
N ALA A 46 -19.61 -11.53 -18.19
CA ALA A 46 -20.56 -10.43 -18.25
C ALA A 46 -20.19 -9.43 -19.35
N THR A 47 -21.19 -9.00 -20.14
CA THR A 47 -21.04 -7.98 -21.17
C THR A 47 -20.92 -6.58 -20.55
N GLU A 48 -21.70 -6.31 -19.50
CA GLU A 48 -21.80 -5.03 -18.80
C GLU A 48 -21.41 -5.12 -17.31
N PRO A 49 -20.90 -4.03 -16.70
CA PRO A 49 -20.63 -4.00 -15.27
C PRO A 49 -21.91 -3.82 -14.44
N THR A 50 -21.88 -4.28 -13.20
CA THR A 50 -22.95 -4.12 -12.19
C THR A 50 -22.41 -3.32 -11.00
N TYR A 51 -23.27 -2.64 -10.24
CA TYR A 51 -22.86 -1.96 -9.00
C TYR A 51 -23.24 -2.79 -7.77
N GLY A 52 -22.31 -2.99 -6.85
CA GLY A 52 -22.55 -3.81 -5.66
C GLY A 52 -21.40 -3.81 -4.65
N PRO A 53 -21.55 -4.53 -3.52
CA PRO A 53 -20.47 -4.71 -2.56
C PRO A 53 -19.32 -5.54 -3.15
N SER A 54 -18.08 -5.21 -2.76
CA SER A 54 -16.90 -6.00 -3.16
C SER A 54 -17.06 -7.45 -2.72
N ARG A 55 -16.82 -8.39 -3.66
CA ARG A 55 -16.91 -9.84 -3.43
C ARG A 55 -15.61 -10.45 -2.89
N LEU A 56 -14.48 -9.79 -3.12
CA LEU A 56 -13.16 -10.25 -2.68
C LEU A 56 -12.52 -9.11 -1.88
N LEU A 57 -12.90 -8.99 -0.61
CA LEU A 57 -12.20 -8.10 0.31
C LEU A 57 -11.08 -8.91 0.94
N ASP A 58 -9.87 -8.35 0.92
CA ASP A 58 -8.65 -9.00 1.38
C ASP A 58 -7.82 -8.02 2.21
N PHE A 59 -6.91 -8.56 3.02
CA PHE A 59 -5.93 -7.78 3.78
C PHE A 59 -4.54 -7.98 3.18
N GLU A 60 -3.67 -6.97 3.31
CA GLU A 60 -2.26 -7.08 2.91
C GLU A 60 -1.41 -6.65 4.11
N LEU A 61 -0.65 -7.60 4.67
CA LEU A 61 0.22 -7.34 5.81
C LEU A 61 1.47 -6.60 5.32
N GLU A 62 1.63 -5.36 5.77
CA GLU A 62 2.73 -4.49 5.41
C GLU A 62 3.39 -3.84 6.64
N MET A 63 4.53 -3.21 6.40
CA MET A 63 5.15 -2.26 7.31
C MET A 63 5.35 -0.93 6.58
N ALA A 64 5.13 0.17 7.28
CA ALA A 64 5.45 1.50 6.76
C ALA A 64 6.42 2.21 7.69
N PHE A 65 7.01 3.30 7.21
CA PHE A 65 7.84 4.18 8.00
C PHE A 65 7.43 5.64 7.81
N PHE A 66 7.59 6.44 8.87
CA PHE A 66 7.41 7.87 8.80
C PHE A 66 8.72 8.53 8.34
N VAL A 67 8.61 9.39 7.32
CA VAL A 67 9.72 10.24 6.90
C VAL A 67 9.93 11.32 7.96
N GLY A 68 11.18 11.48 8.41
CA GLY A 68 11.60 12.52 9.34
C GLY A 68 12.93 13.14 8.92
N GLY A 69 13.65 13.67 9.90
CA GLY A 69 14.99 14.22 9.68
C GLY A 69 14.99 15.60 9.01
N PRO A 70 16.13 16.00 8.39
CA PRO A 70 16.28 17.28 7.72
C PRO A 70 15.28 17.48 6.56
N ALA A 71 14.88 18.74 6.32
CA ALA A 71 14.00 19.06 5.21
C ALA A 71 14.69 18.84 3.85
N THR A 72 13.97 18.22 2.92
CA THR A 72 14.42 18.07 1.52
C THR A 72 13.94 19.23 0.67
N GLN A 73 14.75 19.65 -0.31
CA GLN A 73 14.33 20.62 -1.32
C GLN A 73 13.80 19.91 -2.57
N LEU A 74 12.81 20.51 -3.22
CA LEU A 74 12.27 19.97 -4.47
C LEU A 74 13.38 19.87 -5.53
N GLY A 75 13.50 18.69 -6.14
CA GLY A 75 14.53 18.40 -7.15
C GLY A 75 15.89 17.97 -6.59
N GLN A 76 16.05 17.90 -5.27
CA GLN A 76 17.28 17.44 -4.63
C GLN A 76 17.11 16.01 -4.08
N PRO A 77 17.79 14.99 -4.65
CA PRO A 77 17.68 13.61 -4.17
C PRO A 77 18.43 13.42 -2.84
N ILE A 78 18.00 12.42 -2.06
CA ILE A 78 18.70 11.96 -0.85
C ILE A 78 19.71 10.87 -1.27
N PRO A 79 21.02 11.03 -1.01
CA PRO A 79 22.01 9.96 -1.20
C PRO A 79 21.67 8.73 -0.34
N ILE A 80 21.93 7.53 -0.85
CA ILE A 80 21.53 6.29 -0.16
C ILE A 80 22.12 6.19 1.25
N GLU A 81 23.33 6.71 1.45
CA GLU A 81 24.06 6.73 2.72
C GLU A 81 23.38 7.58 3.80
N LYS A 82 22.50 8.52 3.40
CA LYS A 82 21.75 9.40 4.30
C LYS A 82 20.31 8.94 4.52
N THR A 83 19.88 7.85 3.88
CA THR A 83 18.46 7.41 3.91
C THR A 83 17.98 7.15 5.34
N GLU A 84 18.82 6.53 6.19
CA GLU A 84 18.46 6.21 7.58
C GLU A 84 18.17 7.45 8.42
N ASP A 85 18.86 8.57 8.18
CA ASP A 85 18.63 9.84 8.89
C ASP A 85 17.24 10.44 8.62
N HIS A 86 16.60 9.99 7.54
CA HIS A 86 15.26 10.41 7.13
C HIS A 86 14.16 9.42 7.54
N ILE A 87 14.47 8.35 8.28
CA ILE A 87 13.49 7.38 8.79
C ILE A 87 13.27 7.64 10.28
N PHE A 88 12.11 8.18 10.64
CA PHE A 88 11.78 8.48 12.05
C PHE A 88 11.40 7.23 12.87
N GLY A 89 10.67 6.31 12.24
CA GLY A 89 10.16 5.10 12.90
C GLY A 89 9.25 4.30 11.98
N MET A 90 8.91 3.08 12.41
CA MET A 90 8.10 2.14 11.62
C MET A 90 6.80 1.76 12.35
N VAL A 91 5.82 1.29 11.57
CA VAL A 91 4.51 0.84 12.03
C VAL A 91 4.07 -0.40 11.24
N LEU A 92 3.16 -1.19 11.82
CA LEU A 92 2.43 -2.21 11.07
C LEU A 92 1.30 -1.54 10.29
N MET A 93 1.06 -2.01 9.07
CA MET A 93 0.03 -1.49 8.17
C MET A 93 -0.75 -2.64 7.56
N ASN A 94 -2.06 -2.47 7.47
CA ASN A 94 -2.93 -3.31 6.66
C ASN A 94 -3.46 -2.48 5.48
N ASP A 95 -3.00 -2.80 4.26
CA ASP A 95 -3.53 -2.21 3.03
C ASP A 95 -4.78 -3.00 2.56
N TRP A 96 -5.96 -2.54 3.00
CA TRP A 96 -7.21 -3.23 2.71
C TRP A 96 -7.54 -3.18 1.21
N SER A 97 -7.66 -4.36 0.61
CA SER A 97 -7.76 -4.49 -0.84
C SER A 97 -9.08 -5.09 -1.30
N GLY A 98 -9.74 -4.40 -2.24
CA GLY A 98 -10.89 -4.91 -2.99
C GLY A 98 -10.43 -5.59 -4.28
N ARG A 99 -10.25 -6.91 -4.27
CA ARG A 99 -9.75 -7.66 -5.43
C ARG A 99 -10.84 -7.92 -6.46
N ARG A 100 -10.42 -8.06 -7.72
CA ARG A 100 -11.28 -8.57 -8.81
C ARG A 100 -10.61 -9.76 -9.49
N ARG A 101 -11.38 -10.81 -9.72
CA ARG A 101 -10.96 -11.97 -10.51
C ARG A 101 -11.19 -11.66 -11.99
N ASN A 102 -10.18 -11.07 -12.63
CA ASN A 102 -9.78 -11.26 -14.04
C ASN A 102 -8.85 -10.13 -14.48
N GLY A 103 -7.74 -10.51 -15.13
CA GLY A 103 -6.56 -9.70 -15.45
C GLY A 103 -6.73 -8.55 -16.44
N GLY A 104 -7.87 -7.85 -16.43
CA GLY A 104 -7.92 -6.47 -16.88
C GLY A 104 -7.10 -5.64 -15.89
N ARG A 105 -5.97 -5.09 -16.36
CA ARG A 105 -5.16 -4.14 -15.59
C ARG A 105 -6.06 -3.05 -15.03
N GLY A 106 -6.23 -3.07 -13.72
CA GLY A 106 -7.28 -2.33 -13.04
C GLY A 106 -7.77 -3.14 -11.86
N VAL A 107 -6.92 -3.28 -10.83
CA VAL A 107 -7.47 -3.22 -9.48
C VAL A 107 -8.33 -1.96 -9.52
N VAL A 108 -9.65 -2.06 -9.29
CA VAL A 108 -10.26 -0.92 -8.60
C VAL A 108 -9.76 -1.11 -7.20
N SER A 109 -8.51 -0.67 -7.01
CA SER A 109 -8.07 -0.19 -5.73
C SER A 109 -9.14 0.84 -5.43
N PHE A 110 -9.93 0.57 -4.41
CA PHE A 110 -10.40 1.69 -3.63
C PHE A 110 -9.10 2.29 -3.11
N PRO A 111 -8.65 3.46 -3.59
CA PRO A 111 -7.40 4.01 -3.10
C PRO A 111 -7.60 4.28 -1.61
N GLY A 112 -6.83 3.54 -0.80
CA GLY A 112 -6.65 3.70 0.63
C GLY A 112 -7.87 3.36 1.46
N LEU A 113 -7.92 2.16 2.01
CA LEU A 113 -8.22 2.06 3.43
C LEU A 113 -6.98 1.42 4.03
N GLU A 114 -6.11 2.26 4.56
CA GLU A 114 -4.86 1.84 5.18
C GLU A 114 -5.09 1.93 6.70
N GLU A 115 -5.02 0.80 7.40
CA GLU A 115 -5.13 0.76 8.87
C GLU A 115 -3.74 0.58 9.47
N TYR A 116 -3.36 1.47 10.39
CA TYR A 116 -2.10 1.36 11.13
C TYR A 116 -2.31 0.88 12.55
N ASP A 117 -1.53 -0.11 12.96
CA ASP A 117 -1.37 -0.43 14.38
C ASP A 117 -0.24 0.39 14.99
N TRP A 118 -0.62 1.30 15.90
CA TRP A 118 0.29 2.12 16.69
C TRP A 118 1.00 1.33 17.80
N ALA A 119 0.58 0.09 18.08
CA ALA A 119 1.00 -0.66 19.26
C ALA A 119 2.49 -1.03 19.30
N ASN A 120 3.24 -0.87 18.21
CA ASN A 120 4.68 -1.09 18.20
C ASN A 120 5.42 0.06 17.53
N PHE A 121 5.43 1.22 18.21
CA PHE A 121 6.44 2.24 17.92
C PHE A 121 7.81 1.67 18.31
N LEU A 122 8.51 1.05 17.36
CA LEU A 122 9.91 0.70 17.51
C LEU A 122 10.72 2.01 17.54
N LYS A 123 10.81 2.64 18.73
CA LYS A 123 11.80 3.70 18.96
C LYS A 123 13.17 3.06 18.86
N LYS A 124 13.84 3.19 17.72
CA LYS A 124 15.30 3.16 17.72
C LYS A 124 15.73 4.45 18.39
N LYS A 125 16.02 4.35 19.69
CA LYS A 125 16.39 5.47 20.54
C LYS A 125 17.72 6.03 20.03
N ASN A 126 17.74 7.31 19.70
CA ASN A 126 18.93 8.14 19.72
C ASN A 126 19.65 7.91 21.07
N GLN A 127 20.81 7.26 21.03
CA GLN A 127 21.87 7.62 21.95
C GLN A 127 22.41 8.98 21.48
N HIS A 128 22.60 9.90 22.42
CA HIS A 128 23.10 11.29 22.24
C HIS A 128 22.02 12.37 22.01
N LEU A 129 21.36 12.72 23.11
CA LEU A 129 21.16 14.13 23.51
C LEU A 129 21.93 14.34 24.81
#